data_AF-K0UGS8-F1
#
_entry.id   AF-K0UGS8-F1
#
_cell.length_a   1.000
_cell.length_b   1.000
_cell.length_c   1.000
_cell.angle_alpha   90.00
_cell.angle_beta   90.00
_cell.angle_gamma   90.00
#
_symmetry.space_group_name_H-M   'P 1'
#
loop_
_entity.id
_entity.type
_entity.pdbx_description
1 polymer ?
#
loop_
_entity_poly.entity_id
_entity_poly.type
_entity_poly.pdbx_seq_one_letter_code
_entity_poly.pdbx_strand_id
1 'polypeptide(L)'
;MSNRTSVKNLIRTGVATCAVAASLAGAGIASADATDDYPIPNRILRTPCTAEQIMAAARDVEPVYYERYMIDYNNKPVADQQGAQDRIH
;
A
#
# COMPACT_ATOMS: atom_id res chain seq x y z
N MET A 1 -43.05 25.60 -28.74
CA MET A 1 -42.67 25.24 -27.35
C MET A 1 -41.41 24.37 -27.23
N SER A 2 -40.91 23.72 -28.28
CA SER A 2 -39.73 22.80 -28.23
C SER A 2 -38.40 23.48 -27.87
N ASN A 3 -38.14 24.70 -28.37
CA ASN A 3 -36.82 25.34 -28.24
C ASN A 3 -36.46 25.74 -26.80
N ARG A 4 -37.46 26.06 -25.96
CA ARG A 4 -37.24 26.42 -24.54
C ARG A 4 -36.84 25.21 -23.69
N THR A 5 -37.24 24.00 -24.07
CA THR A 5 -36.93 22.77 -23.33
C THR A 5 -35.51 22.29 -23.63
N SER A 6 -35.08 22.39 -24.89
CA SER A 6 -33.69 22.10 -25.28
C SER A 6 -32.68 23.03 -24.61
N VAL A 7 -32.97 24.34 -24.54
CA VAL A 7 -32.08 25.30 -23.87
C VAL A 7 -31.97 25.02 -22.37
N LYS A 8 -33.07 24.67 -21.69
CA LYS A 8 -33.06 24.31 -20.27
C LYS A 8 -32.25 23.04 -19.99
N ASN A 9 -32.34 22.04 -20.87
CA ASN A 9 -31.58 20.81 -20.74
C ASN A 9 -30.09 21.04 -20.99
N LEU A 10 -29.72 21.87 -21.98
CA LEU A 10 -28.33 22.24 -22.25
C LEU A 10 -27.68 22.99 -21.08
N ILE A 11 -28.43 23.89 -20.43
CA ILE A 11 -27.94 24.60 -19.24
C ILE A 11 -27.74 23.63 -18.08
N ARG A 12 -28.67 22.70 -17.85
CA ARG A 12 -28.58 21.71 -16.78
C ARG A 12 -27.40 20.74 -16.98
N THR A 13 -27.20 20.25 -18.20
CA THR A 13 -26.06 19.38 -18.50
C THR A 13 -24.75 20.15 -18.37
N GLY A 14 -24.68 21.40 -18.85
CA GLY A 14 -23.48 22.24 -18.69
C GLY A 14 -23.12 22.53 -17.24
N VAL A 15 -24.11 22.82 -16.39
CA VAL A 15 -23.87 23.02 -14.95
C VAL A 15 -23.42 21.72 -14.28
N ALA A 16 -24.02 20.58 -14.62
CA ALA A 16 -23.64 19.29 -14.06
C ALA A 16 -22.21 18.90 -14.45
N THR A 17 -21.80 19.10 -15.71
CA THR A 17 -20.44 18.78 -16.16
C THR A 17 -19.40 19.70 -15.51
N CYS A 18 -19.70 20.99 -15.35
CA CYS A 18 -18.82 21.92 -14.63
C CYS A 18 -18.67 21.55 -13.15
N ALA A 19 -19.75 21.13 -12.48
CA ALA A 19 -19.70 20.73 -11.08
C ALA A 19 -18.83 19.47 -10.86
N VAL A 20 -18.91 18.48 -11.77
CA VAL A 20 -18.07 17.28 -11.73
C VAL A 20 -16.61 17.59 -12.06
N ALA A 21 -16.35 18.47 -13.02
CA ALA A 21 -14.99 18.90 -13.33
C ALA A 21 -14.36 19.65 -12.14
N ALA A 22 -15.12 20.51 -11.47
CA ALA A 22 -14.67 21.23 -10.29
C ALA A 22 -14.40 20.29 -9.09
N SER A 23 -15.22 19.25 -8.89
CA SER A 23 -15.01 18.29 -7.80
C SER A 23 -13.77 17.43 -8.01
N LEU A 24 -13.45 17.07 -9.26
CA LEU A 24 -12.21 16.34 -9.59
C LEU A 24 -10.97 17.23 -9.46
N ALA A 25 -11.05 18.51 -9.82
CA ALA A 25 -9.95 19.46 -9.66
C ALA A 25 -9.63 19.79 -8.20
N GLY A 26 -10.64 19.69 -7.31
CA GLY A 26 -10.48 19.87 -5.86
C GLY A 26 -10.15 18.59 -5.10
N ALA A 27 -10.08 17.43 -5.78
CA ALA A 27 -9.70 16.18 -5.14
C ALA A 27 -8.20 16.24 -4.79
N GLY A 28 -7.90 16.38 -3.50
CA GLY A 28 -6.53 16.29 -2.99
C GLY A 28 -5.92 14.92 -3.25
N ILE A 29 -4.59 14.86 -3.33
CA ILE A 29 -3.86 13.59 -3.39
C ILE A 29 -4.19 12.81 -2.11
N ALA A 30 -4.80 11.64 -2.27
CA ALA A 30 -4.93 10.68 -1.18
C ALA A 30 -3.53 10.10 -0.92
N SER A 31 -2.75 10.76 -0.06
CA SER A 31 -1.57 10.16 0.54
C SER A 31 -2.05 9.17 1.60
N ALA A 32 -2.07 7.89 1.24
CA ALA A 32 -1.91 6.85 2.27
C ALA A 32 -0.65 7.17 3.08
N ASP A 33 -0.58 6.76 4.35
CA ASP A 33 0.53 7.00 5.29
C ASP A 33 1.84 6.27 4.90
N ALA A 34 2.17 6.28 3.61
CA ALA A 34 3.41 5.81 3.02
C ALA A 34 4.50 6.83 3.37
N THR A 35 4.93 6.80 4.62
CA THR A 35 6.17 7.42 5.07
C THR A 35 7.35 6.52 4.70
N ASP A 36 8.56 7.04 4.84
CA ASP A 36 9.76 6.24 4.56
C ASP A 36 9.90 5.00 5.48
N ASP A 37 9.18 4.96 6.61
CA ASP A 37 9.21 3.88 7.59
C ASP A 37 7.95 2.98 7.59
N TYR A 38 6.93 3.27 6.77
CA TYR A 38 5.68 2.48 6.74
C TYR A 38 5.18 2.27 5.30
N PRO A 39 4.63 1.09 4.94
CA PRO A 39 4.43 -0.11 5.76
C PRO A 39 5.69 -0.95 6.01
N ILE A 40 6.64 -0.91 5.07
CA ILE A 40 7.95 -1.53 5.19
C ILE A 40 8.99 -0.41 4.99
N PRO A 41 9.93 -0.22 5.92
CA PRO A 41 10.92 0.84 5.79
C PRO A 41 11.72 0.75 4.49
N ASN A 42 11.88 1.87 3.77
CA ASN A 42 12.55 1.94 2.48
C ASN A 42 13.98 1.36 2.53
N ARG A 43 14.66 1.56 3.68
CA ARG A 43 16.01 1.03 3.94
C ARG A 43 16.09 -0.50 3.88
N ILE A 44 15.03 -1.20 4.27
CA ILE A 44 14.97 -2.67 4.21
C ILE A 44 14.77 -3.14 2.76
N LEU A 45 14.11 -2.34 1.92
CA LEU A 45 13.87 -2.69 0.52
C LEU A 45 15.10 -2.45 -0.37
N ARG A 46 15.98 -1.52 0.02
CA ARG A 46 17.19 -1.14 -0.73
C ARG A 46 18.49 -1.71 -0.16
N THR A 47 18.42 -2.38 0.98
CA THR A 47 19.62 -2.95 1.62
C THR A 47 20.25 -4.02 0.71
N PRO A 48 21.59 -4.09 0.63
CA PRO A 48 22.26 -5.18 -0.06
C PRO A 48 22.30 -6.47 0.77
N CYS A 49 21.85 -6.44 2.03
CA CYS A 49 21.83 -7.61 2.89
C CYS A 49 20.80 -8.64 2.44
N THR A 50 21.13 -9.92 2.51
CA THR A 50 20.16 -11.01 2.30
C THR A 50 19.20 -11.12 3.47
N ALA A 51 18.07 -11.83 3.29
CA ALA A 51 17.12 -12.06 4.37
C ALA A 51 17.79 -12.77 5.57
N GLU A 52 18.69 -13.71 5.31
CA GLU A 52 19.44 -14.45 6.34
C GLU A 52 20.36 -13.52 7.12
N GLN A 53 21.00 -12.57 6.44
CA GLN A 53 21.85 -11.57 7.08
C GLN A 53 21.02 -10.62 7.96
N ILE A 54 19.84 -10.20 7.50
CA ILE A 54 18.91 -9.38 8.30
C ILE A 54 18.43 -10.17 9.52
N MET A 55 18.08 -11.44 9.35
CA MET A 55 17.63 -12.31 10.43
C MET A 55 18.75 -12.60 11.44
N ALA A 56 20.00 -12.72 11.00
CA ALA A 56 21.17 -12.81 11.88
C ALA A 56 21.36 -11.51 12.68
N ALA A 57 21.27 -10.35 12.03
CA ALA A 57 21.35 -9.07 12.73
C ALA A 57 20.21 -8.90 13.76
N ALA A 58 18.99 -9.31 13.42
CA ALA A 58 17.86 -9.29 14.36
C ALA A 58 18.08 -10.21 15.56
N ARG A 59 18.71 -11.37 15.36
CA ARG A 59 19.10 -12.27 16.45
C ARG A 59 20.06 -11.61 17.44
N ASP A 60 20.98 -10.79 16.94
CA ASP A 60 22.03 -10.16 17.76
C ASP A 60 21.57 -8.85 18.43
N VAL A 61 20.78 -8.03 17.72
CA VAL A 61 20.38 -6.68 18.18
C VAL A 61 19.01 -6.70 18.87
N GLU A 62 18.07 -7.50 18.35
CA GLU A 62 16.67 -7.53 18.78
C GLU A 62 16.19 -8.97 19.06
N PRO A 63 16.85 -9.70 19.98
CA PRO A 63 16.65 -11.15 20.15
C PRO A 63 15.20 -11.53 20.45
N VAL A 64 14.47 -10.71 21.21
CA VAL A 64 13.06 -10.95 21.54
C VAL A 64 12.17 -10.99 20.29
N TYR A 65 12.41 -10.11 19.31
CA TYR A 65 11.63 -10.08 18.07
C TYR A 65 12.03 -11.20 17.12
N TYR A 66 13.32 -11.54 17.07
CA TYR A 66 13.81 -12.70 16.34
C TYR A 66 13.16 -13.99 16.85
N GLU A 67 13.20 -14.24 18.16
CA GLU A 67 12.64 -15.45 18.76
C GLU A 67 11.14 -15.57 18.51
N ARG A 68 10.39 -14.47 18.69
CA ARG A 68 8.95 -14.45 18.43
C ARG A 68 8.63 -14.78 16.97
N TYR A 69 9.40 -14.24 16.04
CA TYR A 69 9.25 -14.55 14.63
C TYR A 69 9.54 -16.03 14.34
N MET A 70 10.66 -16.55 14.85
CA MET A 70 11.04 -17.96 14.62
C MET A 70 10.05 -18.94 15.25
N ILE A 71 9.49 -18.61 16.41
CA ILE A 71 8.43 -19.40 17.04
C ILE A 71 7.17 -19.42 16.15
N ASP A 72 6.72 -18.27 15.66
CA ASP A 72 5.55 -18.22 14.76
C ASP A 72 5.82 -18.98 13.45
N TYR A 73 7.01 -18.83 12.87
CA TYR A 73 7.43 -19.55 11.67
C TYR A 73 7.40 -21.07 11.88
N ASN A 74 8.02 -21.56 12.96
CA ASN A 74 8.09 -22.99 13.27
C ASN A 74 6.71 -23.58 13.63
N ASN A 75 5.78 -22.75 14.11
CA ASN A 75 4.41 -23.16 14.41
C ASN A 75 3.50 -23.20 13.17
N LYS A 76 3.94 -22.69 12.01
CA LYS A 76 3.13 -22.74 10.78
C LYS A 76 3.18 -24.13 10.12
N PRO A 77 2.16 -24.52 9.34
CA PRO A 77 2.23 -25.70 8.48
C PRO A 77 3.47 -25.69 7.57
N VAL A 78 4.01 -26.87 7.27
CA VAL A 78 5.22 -27.02 6.42
C VAL A 78 5.05 -26.34 5.05
N ALA A 79 3.85 -26.36 4.48
CA ALA A 79 3.57 -25.71 3.20
C ALA A 79 3.78 -24.19 3.26
N ASP A 80 3.41 -23.55 4.38
CA ASP A 80 3.58 -22.10 4.56
C ASP A 80 5.05 -21.75 4.81
N GLN A 81 5.75 -22.59 5.57
CA GLN A 81 7.19 -22.46 5.81
C GLN A 81 7.97 -22.53 4.48
N GLN A 82 7.62 -23.50 3.62
CA GLN A 82 8.24 -23.67 2.31
C GLN A 82 7.91 -22.49 1.40
N GLY A 83 6.63 -22.10 1.32
CA GLY A 83 6.22 -20.95 0.51
C GLY A 83 6.91 -19.64 0.92
N ALA A 84 7.23 -19.48 2.22
CA ALA A 84 8.04 -18.35 2.68
C ALA A 84 9.50 -18.44 2.21
N GLN A 85 10.14 -19.62 2.28
CA GLN A 85 11.50 -19.81 1.78
C GLN A 85 11.60 -19.60 0.27
N ASP A 86 10.66 -20.17 -0.49
CA ASP A 86 10.58 -20.07 -1.96
C ASP A 86 10.36 -18.63 -2.45
N ARG A 87 9.86 -17.73 -1.60
CA ARG A 87 9.68 -16.32 -1.92
C ARG A 87 10.93 -15.48 -1.65
N ILE A 88 11.83 -15.97 -0.81
CA ILE A 88 13.04 -15.28 -0.37
C ILE A 88 14.25 -15.68 -1.21
N HIS A 89 14.27 -16.91 -1.73
CA HIS A 89 15.36 -17.51 -2.52
C HIS A 89 15.01 -17.59 -4.01
#